data_AF-Q5BYC2-F1
#
_entry.id   AF-Q5BYC2-F1
#
_cell.length_a   1.000
_cell.length_b   1.000
_cell.length_c   1.000
_cell.angle_alpha   90.00
_cell.angle_beta   90.00
_cell.angle_gamma   90.00
#
_symmetry.space_group_name_H-M   'P 1'
#
loop_
_entity.id
_entity.type
_entity.pdbx_description
1 polymer ?
#
loop_
_entity_poly.entity_id
_entity_poly.type
_entity_poly.pdbx_seq_one_letter_code
_entity_poly.pdbx_strand_id
1 'polypeptide(L)'
;RKCKKKCRPFTIPRPSQIKDILGMSFRYAFQFYIKKRYIEHRLPFIDAISHVPWRPIYGVPIGGIGCGSIGRGFRGEFCRSSLIPGIYCYDIQPVDQFIVTVRKNNVIIYNQVLSPLTKPPSNGKGLRKWIWGFRPENGYYIGLYPRSWTVYEIPELQLTLVCQQISPVIPHDYQVTCLPVAIFHLENSKLE
;
A
#
# COMPACT_ATOMS: atom_id res chain seq x y z
N ARG A 1 -23.71 -8.82 -0.18
CA ARG A 1 -24.32 -9.47 1.01
C ARG A 1 -23.66 -8.88 2.26
N LYS A 2 -24.40 -8.15 3.12
CA LYS A 2 -23.84 -7.69 4.42
C LYS A 2 -23.77 -8.90 5.37
N CYS A 3 -22.63 -9.13 6.01
CA CYS A 3 -22.48 -10.20 7.01
C CYS A 3 -23.45 -9.93 8.18
N LYS A 4 -24.36 -10.87 8.46
CA LYS A 4 -25.36 -10.73 9.55
C LYS A 4 -24.73 -10.78 10.94
N LYS A 5 -23.55 -11.39 11.09
CA LYS A 5 -22.80 -11.39 12.35
C LYS A 5 -21.89 -10.16 12.37
N LYS A 6 -22.21 -9.19 13.24
CA LYS A 6 -21.23 -8.16 13.61
C LYS A 6 -20.08 -8.88 14.31
N CYS A 7 -18.89 -8.86 13.71
CA CYS A 7 -17.68 -9.22 14.45
C CYS A 7 -17.63 -8.32 15.69
N ARG A 8 -17.64 -8.93 16.88
CA ARG A 8 -17.28 -8.26 18.12
C ARG A 8 -15.82 -8.59 18.35
N PRO A 9 -14.87 -7.78 17.82
CA PRO A 9 -13.49 -7.96 18.20
C PRO A 9 -13.42 -7.71 19.71
N PHE A 10 -12.91 -8.71 20.43
CA PHE A 10 -12.73 -8.75 21.88
C PHE A 10 -13.98 -9.05 22.72
N THR A 11 -13.89 -10.16 23.44
CA THR A 11 -14.71 -10.46 24.61
C THR A 11 -14.10 -9.69 25.79
N ILE A 12 -14.91 -8.93 26.52
CA ILE A 12 -14.47 -8.30 27.77
C ILE A 12 -13.95 -9.42 28.69
N PRO A 13 -12.74 -9.29 29.26
CA PRO A 13 -12.16 -10.35 30.09
C PRO A 13 -13.07 -10.62 31.29
N ARG A 14 -13.16 -11.89 31.71
CA ARG A 14 -13.90 -12.24 32.92
C ARG A 14 -13.23 -11.58 34.13
N PRO A 15 -13.98 -11.14 35.15
CA PRO A 15 -13.39 -10.49 36.33
C PRO A 15 -12.28 -11.30 37.01
N SER A 16 -12.37 -12.64 36.98
CA SER A 16 -11.32 -13.54 37.48
C SER A 16 -10.00 -13.45 36.71
N GLN A 17 -10.05 -13.19 35.40
CA GLN A 17 -8.88 -13.09 34.52
C GLN A 17 -8.16 -11.74 34.64
N ILE A 18 -8.80 -10.74 35.25
CA ILE A 18 -8.22 -9.40 35.41
C ILE A 18 -6.96 -9.46 36.29
N LYS A 19 -6.97 -10.30 37.34
CA LYS A 19 -5.83 -10.46 38.26
C LYS A 19 -4.58 -10.96 37.52
N ASP A 20 -4.75 -11.93 36.63
CA ASP A 20 -3.64 -12.54 35.88
C ASP A 20 -3.07 -11.58 34.82
N ILE A 21 -3.93 -10.71 34.26
CA ILE A 21 -3.55 -9.74 33.23
C ILE A 21 -2.88 -8.50 33.83
N LEU A 22 -3.21 -8.13 35.07
CA LEU A 22 -2.83 -6.85 35.68
C LEU A 22 -1.31 -6.61 35.71
N GLY A 23 -0.54 -7.62 36.12
CA GLY A 23 0.92 -7.53 36.19
C GLY A 23 1.55 -7.38 34.80
N MET A 24 1.07 -8.14 33.81
CA MET A 24 1.53 -8.02 32.42
C MET A 24 1.16 -6.66 31.82
N SER A 25 -0.05 -6.17 32.06
CA SER A 25 -0.52 -4.85 31.60
C SER A 25 0.29 -3.72 32.19
N PHE A 26 0.62 -3.76 33.49
CA PHE A 26 1.47 -2.76 34.13
C PHE A 26 2.87 -2.74 33.51
N ARG A 27 3.50 -3.92 33.36
CA ARG A 27 4.81 -4.05 32.72
C ARG A 27 4.78 -3.53 31.28
N TYR A 28 3.77 -3.90 30.52
CA TYR A 28 3.60 -3.43 29.15
C TYR A 28 3.40 -1.91 29.08
N ALA A 29 2.52 -1.33 29.91
CA ALA A 29 2.22 0.09 29.87
C ALA A 29 3.42 0.95 30.29
N PHE A 30 3.99 0.70 31.46
CA PHE A 30 5.01 1.57 32.05
C PHE A 30 6.42 1.26 31.54
N GLN A 31 6.80 -0.03 31.50
CA GLN A 31 8.17 -0.41 31.18
C GLN A 31 8.42 -0.46 29.67
N PHE A 32 7.40 -0.80 28.88
CA PHE A 32 7.55 -0.95 27.43
C PHE A 32 6.91 0.21 26.65
N TYR A 33 5.61 0.45 26.78
CA TYR A 33 4.88 1.41 25.95
C TYR A 33 5.32 2.86 26.20
N ILE A 34 5.35 3.30 27.47
CA ILE A 34 5.79 4.66 27.80
C ILE A 34 7.24 4.88 27.38
N LYS A 35 8.13 3.94 27.75
CA LYS A 35 9.55 4.01 27.39
C LYS A 35 9.75 4.08 25.88
N LYS A 36 9.14 3.18 25.11
CA LYS A 36 9.30 3.16 23.64
C LYS A 36 8.74 4.40 22.97
N ARG A 37 7.52 4.80 23.36
CA ARG A 37 6.79 5.87 22.66
C ARG A 37 7.26 7.27 23.04
N TYR A 38 7.53 7.52 24.32
CA TYR A 38 7.80 8.88 24.83
C TYR A 38 9.27 9.15 25.13
N ILE A 39 10.07 8.13 25.47
CA ILE A 39 11.51 8.30 25.75
C ILE A 39 12.32 8.01 24.49
N GLU A 40 12.07 6.88 23.83
CA GLU A 40 12.83 6.48 22.64
C GLU A 40 12.25 7.03 21.32
N HIS A 41 11.05 7.63 21.36
CA HIS A 41 10.32 8.11 20.18
C HIS A 41 10.15 7.07 19.05
N ARG A 42 9.99 5.79 19.42
CA ARG A 42 9.77 4.67 18.49
C ARG A 42 8.37 4.10 18.65
N LEU A 43 7.81 3.61 17.55
CA LEU A 43 6.54 2.88 17.59
C LEU A 43 6.78 1.49 18.19
N PRO A 44 5.95 1.06 19.16
CA PRO A 44 5.97 -0.32 19.64
C PRO A 44 5.49 -1.25 18.53
N PHE A 45 6.21 -2.37 18.33
CA PHE A 45 5.86 -3.36 17.29
C PHE A 45 4.58 -4.14 17.62
N ILE A 46 4.21 -4.21 18.90
CA ILE A 46 2.90 -4.66 19.38
C ILE A 46 2.28 -3.47 20.09
N ASP A 47 1.23 -2.89 19.50
CA ASP A 47 0.41 -1.86 20.13
C ASP A 47 -1.00 -2.42 20.42
N ALA A 48 -1.25 -2.77 21.68
CA ALA A 48 -2.56 -3.24 22.13
C ALA A 48 -3.56 -2.09 22.39
N ILE A 49 -3.10 -0.83 22.37
CA ILE A 49 -3.89 0.35 22.74
C ILE A 49 -4.36 1.07 21.47
N SER A 50 -3.45 1.32 20.54
CA SER A 50 -3.74 2.03 19.29
C SER A 50 -3.98 1.01 18.17
N HIS A 51 -5.25 0.73 17.90
CA HIS A 51 -5.59 -0.10 16.74
C HIS A 51 -5.36 0.64 15.43
N VAL A 52 -4.74 -0.04 14.47
CA VAL A 52 -4.60 0.48 13.11
C VAL A 52 -5.92 0.30 12.36
N PRO A 53 -6.50 1.37 11.80
CA PRO A 53 -7.69 1.25 10.97
C PRO A 53 -7.35 0.56 9.64
N TRP A 54 -8.07 -0.51 9.32
CA TRP A 54 -8.00 -1.12 8.00
C TRP A 54 -8.62 -0.20 6.94
N ARG A 55 -7.99 -0.13 5.76
CA ARG A 55 -8.52 0.60 4.59
C ARG A 55 -8.70 -0.37 3.42
N PRO A 56 -9.86 -0.38 2.72
CA PRO A 56 -10.08 -1.21 1.52
C PRO A 56 -9.39 -0.61 0.30
N ILE A 57 -8.06 -0.46 0.35
CA ILE A 57 -7.27 0.15 -0.74
C ILE A 57 -6.08 -0.72 -1.17
N TYR A 58 -5.73 -1.74 -0.40
CA TYR A 58 -4.52 -2.53 -0.62
C TYR A 58 -4.60 -3.46 -1.83
N GLY A 59 -3.44 -3.73 -2.43
CA GLY A 59 -3.25 -4.72 -3.47
C GLY A 59 -2.11 -5.69 -3.13
N VAL A 60 -1.49 -6.26 -4.16
CA VAL A 60 -0.37 -7.20 -4.06
C VAL A 60 0.87 -6.42 -3.59
N PRO A 61 1.58 -6.90 -2.55
CA PRO A 61 2.77 -6.24 -2.06
C PRO A 61 3.93 -6.40 -3.03
N ILE A 62 4.88 -5.45 -2.95
CA ILE A 62 6.18 -5.52 -3.61
C ILE A 62 7.31 -5.71 -2.60
N GLY A 63 8.32 -6.48 -3.00
CA GLY A 63 9.52 -6.77 -2.24
C GLY A 63 9.77 -8.26 -2.06
N GLY A 64 11.01 -8.61 -1.76
CA GLY A 64 11.43 -9.97 -1.41
C GLY A 64 11.06 -10.36 0.02
N ILE A 65 11.38 -11.61 0.35
CA ILE A 65 11.22 -12.16 1.70
C ILE A 65 12.32 -11.60 2.61
N GLY A 66 11.93 -11.13 3.80
CA GLY A 66 12.88 -10.67 4.82
C GLY A 66 13.43 -9.26 4.64
N CYS A 67 13.28 -8.64 3.47
CA CYS A 67 13.78 -7.28 3.20
C CYS A 67 12.77 -6.15 3.52
N GLY A 68 11.55 -6.51 3.94
CA GLY A 68 10.44 -5.58 4.04
C GLY A 68 9.70 -5.42 2.71
N SER A 69 8.44 -4.95 2.79
CA SER A 69 7.56 -4.82 1.62
C SER A 69 6.88 -3.46 1.57
N ILE A 70 6.53 -3.03 0.36
CA ILE A 70 5.68 -1.87 0.13
C ILE A 70 4.37 -2.36 -0.47
N GLY A 71 3.23 -1.92 0.04
CA GLY A 71 1.94 -2.20 -0.59
C GLY A 71 1.72 -1.25 -1.76
N ARG A 72 1.31 -1.78 -2.92
CA ARG A 72 0.68 -0.95 -3.95
C ARG A 72 -0.81 -1.22 -3.94
N GLY A 73 -1.59 -0.16 -3.78
CA GLY A 73 -3.05 -0.22 -3.81
C GLY A 73 -3.58 -0.48 -5.20
N PHE A 74 -4.80 -1.01 -5.29
CA PHE A 74 -5.42 -1.29 -6.60
C PHE A 74 -5.70 -0.02 -7.42
N ARG A 75 -5.74 1.14 -6.75
CA ARG A 75 -5.88 2.48 -7.35
C ARG A 75 -4.54 3.09 -7.78
N GLY A 76 -3.42 2.40 -7.57
CA GLY A 76 -2.09 2.82 -8.00
C GLY A 76 -1.21 3.44 -6.93
N GLU A 77 -1.75 3.79 -5.75
CA GLU A 77 -0.98 4.37 -4.65
C GLU A 77 0.00 3.42 -3.98
N PHE A 78 1.15 3.94 -3.55
CA PHE A 78 2.04 3.23 -2.65
C PHE A 78 1.62 3.50 -1.20
N CYS A 79 1.35 2.44 -0.44
CA CYS A 79 0.87 2.50 0.94
C CYS A 79 1.33 1.25 1.71
N ARG A 80 1.04 1.18 3.02
CA ARG A 80 1.33 -0.02 3.84
C ARG A 80 2.79 -0.51 3.67
N SER A 81 3.75 0.39 3.91
CA SER A 81 5.16 0.02 3.90
C SER A 81 5.57 -0.67 5.20
N SER A 82 6.42 -1.68 5.08
CA SER A 82 6.95 -2.54 6.16
C SER A 82 8.46 -2.64 6.04
N LEU A 83 9.10 -1.51 5.73
CA LEU A 83 10.55 -1.42 5.55
C LEU A 83 11.31 -1.61 6.86
N ILE A 84 10.66 -1.29 7.99
CA ILE A 84 11.20 -1.57 9.32
C ILE A 84 10.49 -2.82 9.82
N PRO A 85 11.23 -3.93 10.08
CA PRO A 85 10.62 -5.17 10.56
C PRO A 85 9.76 -4.94 11.81
N GLY A 86 8.52 -5.43 11.76
CA GLY A 86 7.54 -5.30 12.85
C GLY A 86 6.86 -3.92 12.96
N ILE A 87 7.22 -2.94 12.13
CA ILE A 87 6.57 -1.62 12.08
C ILE A 87 5.96 -1.41 10.69
N TYR A 88 4.69 -1.02 10.66
CA TYR A 88 3.94 -0.79 9.44
C TYR A 88 3.51 0.66 9.33
N CYS A 89 3.85 1.31 8.22
CA CYS A 89 3.36 2.65 7.88
C CYS A 89 2.21 2.52 6.87
N TYR A 90 1.00 2.85 7.30
CA TYR A 90 -0.21 2.73 6.48
C TYR A 90 -0.53 3.97 5.66
N ASP A 91 0.29 5.02 5.80
CA ASP A 91 0.11 6.25 5.06
C ASP A 91 0.42 6.06 3.58
N ILE A 92 -0.38 6.74 2.76
CA ILE A 92 -0.18 6.79 1.32
C ILE A 92 1.01 7.71 1.06
N GLN A 93 1.97 7.27 0.24
CA GLN A 93 3.05 8.11 -0.26
C GLN A 93 2.56 8.85 -1.51
N PRO A 94 2.29 10.16 -1.44
CA PRO A 94 1.62 10.87 -2.53
C PRO A 94 2.57 11.17 -3.70
N VAL A 95 3.88 11.18 -3.45
CA VAL A 95 4.92 11.45 -4.46
C VAL A 95 5.20 10.23 -5.32
N ASP A 96 5.05 9.03 -4.75
CA ASP A 96 5.28 7.77 -5.44
C ASP A 96 4.07 7.47 -6.34
N GLN A 97 4.19 7.78 -7.63
CA GLN A 97 3.14 7.60 -8.63
C GLN A 97 3.76 7.34 -10.00
N PHE A 98 2.97 6.71 -10.88
CA PHE A 98 3.29 6.68 -12.31
C PHE A 98 2.54 7.81 -13.03
N ILE A 99 3.27 8.52 -13.89
CA ILE A 99 2.73 9.58 -14.75
C ILE A 99 2.99 9.16 -16.19
N VAL A 100 1.94 9.18 -17.00
CA VAL A 100 2.07 8.99 -18.44
C VAL A 100 2.13 10.36 -19.11
N THR A 101 3.10 10.54 -20.01
CA THR A 101 3.17 11.69 -20.90
C THR A 101 3.30 11.19 -22.33
N VAL A 102 2.34 11.54 -23.18
CA VAL A 102 2.38 11.21 -24.60
C VAL A 102 2.74 12.46 -25.40
N ARG A 103 3.71 12.31 -26.30
CA ARG A 103 4.17 13.38 -27.19
C ARG A 103 4.00 12.98 -28.65
N LYS A 104 3.59 13.93 -29.48
CA LYS A 104 3.55 13.81 -30.94
C LYS A 104 4.28 15.01 -31.53
N ASN A 105 5.26 14.78 -32.39
CA ASN A 105 6.09 15.84 -32.99
C ASN A 105 6.65 16.83 -31.95
N ASN A 106 7.16 16.30 -30.84
CA ASN A 106 7.70 17.07 -29.71
C ASN A 106 6.69 17.95 -28.93
N VAL A 107 5.39 17.85 -29.24
CA VAL A 107 4.31 18.51 -28.50
C VAL A 107 3.65 17.52 -27.54
N ILE A 108 3.39 17.94 -26.29
CA ILE A 108 2.69 17.12 -25.30
C ILE A 108 1.20 17.12 -25.65
N ILE A 109 0.67 15.93 -25.97
CA ILE A 109 -0.75 15.74 -26.30
C ILE A 109 -1.54 15.16 -25.11
N TYR A 110 -0.86 14.50 -24.18
CA TYR A 110 -1.48 13.91 -22.99
C TYR A 110 -0.49 13.87 -21.84
N ASN A 111 -0.96 14.21 -20.65
CA ASN A 111 -0.18 14.13 -19.42
C ASN A 111 -1.12 13.86 -18.26
N GLN A 112 -0.93 12.75 -17.54
CA GLN A 112 -1.87 12.33 -16.49
C GLN A 112 -1.17 11.46 -15.45
N VAL A 113 -1.48 11.69 -14.17
CA VAL A 113 -1.15 10.77 -13.08
C VAL A 113 -2.07 9.57 -13.16
N LEU A 114 -1.50 8.36 -13.17
CA LEU A 114 -2.21 7.08 -13.30
C LEU A 114 -2.89 6.66 -11.97
N SER A 115 -3.72 7.56 -11.44
CA SER A 115 -4.47 7.39 -10.19
C SER A 115 -5.89 7.95 -10.34
N PRO A 116 -6.92 7.25 -9.84
CA PRO A 116 -8.31 7.70 -9.89
C PRO A 116 -8.64 8.78 -8.88
N LEU A 117 -7.71 9.13 -7.98
CA LEU A 117 -7.90 10.22 -7.04
C LEU A 117 -7.92 11.54 -7.80
N THR A 118 -8.94 12.38 -7.56
CA THR A 118 -9.07 13.72 -8.19
C THR A 118 -8.18 14.78 -7.55
N LYS A 119 -7.65 14.50 -6.37
CA LYS A 119 -6.78 15.40 -5.60
C LYS A 119 -5.67 14.57 -4.96
N PRO A 120 -4.47 15.17 -4.73
CA PRO A 120 -3.43 14.47 -4.00
C PRO A 120 -3.91 14.13 -2.58
N PRO A 121 -3.38 13.06 -1.98
CA PRO A 121 -3.59 12.74 -0.57
C PRO A 121 -3.28 13.92 0.37
N SER A 122 -3.83 13.88 1.59
CA SER A 122 -3.76 15.00 2.55
C SER A 122 -2.34 15.42 2.92
N ASN A 123 -1.39 14.48 2.91
CA ASN A 123 0.05 14.67 3.14
C ASN A 123 0.82 15.12 1.88
N GLY A 124 0.16 15.28 0.72
CA GLY A 124 0.74 15.62 -0.58
C GLY A 124 0.29 16.98 -1.12
N LYS A 125 -0.03 17.97 -0.27
CA LYS A 125 -0.61 19.27 -0.71
C LYS A 125 0.22 20.01 -1.78
N GLY A 126 1.54 19.78 -1.85
CA GLY A 126 2.42 20.36 -2.86
C GLY A 126 2.19 19.83 -4.29
N LEU A 127 1.53 18.69 -4.45
CA LEU A 127 1.34 18.00 -5.74
C LEU A 127 0.04 18.40 -6.45
N ARG A 128 -0.59 19.51 -6.05
CA ARG A 128 -1.83 20.02 -6.67
C ARG A 128 -1.65 20.43 -8.14
N LYS A 129 -0.41 20.71 -8.55
CA LYS A 129 -0.07 21.06 -9.94
C LYS A 129 -0.06 19.85 -10.88
N TRP A 130 0.01 18.63 -10.34
CA TRP A 130 -0.06 17.43 -11.16
C TRP A 130 -1.49 17.22 -11.66
N ILE A 131 -1.62 16.58 -12.82
CA ILE A 131 -2.93 16.30 -13.43
C ILE A 131 -3.44 14.98 -12.86
N TRP A 132 -4.31 15.08 -11.86
CA TRP A 132 -4.95 13.96 -11.15
C TRP A 132 -6.30 13.59 -11.77
N GLY A 133 -6.92 12.51 -11.30
CA GLY A 133 -8.28 12.12 -11.70
C GLY A 133 -8.35 11.29 -12.97
N PHE A 134 -7.50 10.25 -13.08
CA PHE A 134 -7.67 9.24 -14.12
C PHE A 134 -9.06 8.60 -14.01
N ARG A 135 -9.75 8.37 -15.13
CA ARG A 135 -11.13 7.86 -15.11
C ARG A 135 -11.15 6.44 -14.50
N PRO A 136 -11.85 6.21 -13.37
CA PRO A 136 -11.88 4.90 -12.73
C PRO A 136 -12.44 3.79 -13.62
N GLU A 137 -13.32 4.14 -14.56
CA GLU A 137 -13.99 3.22 -15.47
C GLU A 137 -13.00 2.59 -16.48
N ASN A 138 -11.91 3.29 -16.76
CA ASN A 138 -10.87 2.90 -17.71
C ASN A 138 -9.65 2.25 -17.03
N GLY A 139 -9.77 1.93 -15.74
CA GLY A 139 -8.68 1.39 -14.92
C GLY A 139 -9.05 0.03 -14.35
N TYR A 140 -8.26 -0.99 -14.66
CA TYR A 140 -8.47 -2.35 -14.15
C TYR A 140 -7.26 -2.82 -13.36
N TYR A 141 -7.52 -3.45 -12.22
CA TYR A 141 -6.48 -4.02 -11.38
C TYR A 141 -6.70 -5.51 -11.19
N ILE A 142 -5.65 -6.30 -11.41
CA ILE A 142 -5.65 -7.75 -11.28
C ILE A 142 -4.46 -8.14 -10.40
N GLY A 143 -4.71 -8.89 -9.34
CA GLY A 143 -3.67 -9.36 -8.43
C GLY A 143 -3.57 -10.88 -8.41
N LEU A 144 -2.39 -11.42 -8.71
CA LEU A 144 -2.05 -12.84 -8.55
C LEU A 144 -0.60 -12.93 -8.07
N TYR A 145 -0.42 -12.87 -6.75
CA TYR A 145 0.91 -12.86 -6.13
C TYR A 145 1.79 -14.00 -6.68
N PRO A 146 3.06 -13.73 -7.07
CA PRO A 146 3.85 -12.52 -6.78
C PRO A 146 3.73 -11.39 -7.82
N ARG A 147 2.73 -11.44 -8.69
CA ARG A 147 2.50 -10.46 -9.75
C ARG A 147 1.19 -9.69 -9.57
N SER A 148 1.13 -8.51 -10.17
CA SER A 148 -0.13 -7.81 -10.39
C SER A 148 -0.06 -7.01 -11.67
N TRP A 149 -1.22 -6.72 -12.24
CA TRP A 149 -1.36 -5.92 -13.46
C TRP A 149 -2.31 -4.77 -13.18
N THR A 150 -1.92 -3.59 -13.61
CA THR A 150 -2.82 -2.44 -13.70
C THR A 150 -2.93 -2.03 -15.15
N VAL A 151 -4.14 -2.13 -15.70
CA VAL A 151 -4.46 -1.75 -17.07
C VAL A 151 -5.07 -0.36 -17.03
N TYR A 152 -4.55 0.53 -17.89
CA TYR A 152 -5.03 1.89 -18.07
C TYR A 152 -5.41 2.09 -19.53
N GLU A 153 -6.68 2.27 -19.79
CA GLU A 153 -7.19 2.58 -21.11
C GLU A 153 -7.28 4.11 -21.28
N ILE A 154 -6.71 4.62 -22.37
CA ILE A 154 -6.74 6.03 -22.74
C ILE A 154 -7.47 6.11 -24.09
N PRO A 155 -8.81 6.14 -24.08
CA PRO A 155 -9.62 6.12 -25.30
C PRO A 155 -9.34 7.31 -26.21
N GLU A 156 -8.98 8.46 -25.64
CA GLU A 156 -8.67 9.68 -26.40
C GLU A 156 -7.47 9.50 -27.35
N LEU A 157 -6.63 8.50 -27.08
CA LEU A 157 -5.43 8.19 -27.85
C LEU A 157 -5.43 6.76 -28.43
N GLN A 158 -6.53 6.01 -28.27
CA GLN A 158 -6.61 4.58 -28.63
C GLN A 158 -5.43 3.77 -28.07
N LEU A 159 -5.02 4.12 -26.85
CA LEU A 159 -3.82 3.60 -26.20
C LEU A 159 -4.21 2.84 -24.96
N THR A 160 -3.75 1.60 -24.86
CA THR A 160 -3.85 0.81 -23.64
C THR A 160 -2.47 0.60 -23.05
N LEU A 161 -2.32 0.94 -21.77
CA LEU A 161 -1.08 0.77 -21.01
C LEU A 161 -1.29 -0.33 -19.98
N VAL A 162 -0.40 -1.31 -19.97
CA VAL A 162 -0.40 -2.38 -18.98
C VAL A 162 0.85 -2.25 -18.13
N CYS A 163 0.66 -1.98 -16.84
CA CYS A 163 1.72 -1.97 -15.85
C CYS A 163 1.72 -3.31 -15.11
N GLN A 164 2.64 -4.18 -15.47
CA GLN A 164 2.90 -5.42 -14.75
C GLN A 164 3.91 -5.18 -13.63
N GLN A 165 3.51 -5.45 -12.40
CA GLN A 165 4.32 -5.42 -11.21
C GLN A 165 4.75 -6.84 -10.84
N ILE A 166 6.03 -7.03 -10.51
CA ILE A 166 6.60 -8.34 -10.18
C ILE A 166 7.47 -8.22 -8.92
N SER A 167 7.21 -9.09 -7.96
CA SER A 167 8.09 -9.32 -6.81
C SER A 167 8.99 -10.53 -7.05
N PRO A 168 10.25 -10.50 -6.62
CA PRO A 168 11.18 -11.62 -6.74
C PRO A 168 10.81 -12.66 -5.68
N VAL A 169 9.82 -13.51 -5.94
CA VAL A 169 9.41 -14.57 -5.01
C VAL A 169 9.32 -15.85 -5.82
N ILE A 170 10.41 -16.60 -5.79
CA ILE A 170 10.65 -17.75 -6.66
C ILE A 170 10.88 -18.97 -5.75
N PRO A 171 10.00 -19.99 -5.81
CA PRO A 171 10.22 -21.22 -5.05
C PRO A 171 11.61 -21.81 -5.32
N HIS A 172 12.26 -22.28 -4.25
CA HIS A 172 13.60 -22.89 -4.28
C HIS A 172 14.78 -21.97 -4.65
N ASP A 173 14.55 -20.68 -4.92
CA ASP A 173 15.62 -19.69 -5.08
C ASP A 173 15.62 -18.70 -3.91
N TYR A 174 16.44 -18.99 -2.90
CA TYR A 174 16.54 -18.18 -1.68
C TYR A 174 17.37 -16.91 -1.86
N GLN A 175 18.20 -16.83 -2.90
CA GLN A 175 19.05 -15.67 -3.13
C GLN A 175 18.25 -14.55 -3.77
N VAL A 176 17.59 -14.84 -4.89
CA VAL A 176 16.74 -13.86 -5.60
C VAL A 176 15.53 -13.51 -4.75
N THR A 177 14.97 -14.48 -4.02
CA THR A 177 13.78 -14.24 -3.21
C THR A 177 13.98 -13.27 -2.06
N CYS A 178 15.22 -13.05 -1.60
CA CYS A 178 15.52 -12.09 -0.52
C CYS A 178 15.85 -10.68 -1.02
N LEU A 179 15.82 -10.42 -2.33
CA LEU A 179 16.22 -9.13 -2.87
C LEU A 179 15.20 -8.02 -2.57
N PRO A 180 15.64 -6.84 -2.10
CA PRO A 180 14.78 -5.67 -1.88
C PRO A 180 14.44 -4.96 -3.20
N VAL A 181 13.91 -5.69 -4.18
CA VAL A 181 13.62 -5.17 -5.53
C VAL A 181 12.19 -5.47 -5.94
N ALA A 182 11.67 -4.63 -6.83
CA ALA A 182 10.40 -4.81 -7.51
C ALA A 182 10.58 -4.37 -8.97
N ILE A 183 9.94 -5.09 -9.90
CA ILE A 183 10.00 -4.76 -11.32
C ILE A 183 8.63 -4.22 -11.74
N PHE A 184 8.64 -3.12 -12.49
CA PHE A 184 7.49 -2.58 -13.19
C PHE A 184 7.74 -2.67 -14.69
N HIS A 185 7.14 -3.66 -15.33
CA HIS A 185 7.16 -3.82 -16.77
C HIS A 185 5.97 -3.06 -17.36
N LEU A 186 6.24 -2.13 -18.28
CA LEU A 186 5.24 -1.27 -18.91
C LEU A 186 5.12 -1.66 -20.38
N GLU A 187 3.95 -2.15 -20.76
CA GLU A 187 3.62 -2.47 -22.14
C GLU A 187 2.58 -1.49 -22.67
N ASN A 188 2.71 -1.11 -23.92
CA ASN A 188 1.77 -0.26 -24.61
C ASN A 188 1.23 -0.98 -25.86
N SER A 189 -0.09 -1.06 -25.98
CA SER A 189 -0.76 -1.48 -27.20
C SER A 189 -1.57 -0.31 -27.75
N LYS A 190 -1.47 -0.11 -29.07
CA LYS A 190 -2.42 0.72 -29.81
C LYS A 190 -3.39 -0.21 -30.49
N LEU A 191 -4.68 0.08 -30.35
CA LEU A 191 -5.68 -0.53 -31.21
C LEU A 191 -5.53 0.17 -32.57
N GLU A 192 -5.15 -0.59 -33.60
CA GLU A 192 -5.15 -0.13 -35.00
C GLU A 192 -6.57 0.13 -35.51
#